data_AF-A0A1W6K957-F1
#
_entry.id   AF-A0A1W6K957-F1
#
_cell.length_a   1.000
_cell.length_b   1.000
_cell.length_c   1.000
_cell.angle_alpha   90.00
_cell.angle_beta   90.00
_cell.angle_gamma   90.00
#
_symmetry.space_group_name_H-M   'P 1'
#
loop_
_entity.id
_entity.type
_entity.pdbx_description
1 polymer ?
#
loop_
_entity_poly.entity_id
_entity_poly.type
_entity_poly.pdbx_seq_one_letter_code
_entity_poly.pdbx_strand_id
1 'polypeptide(L)'
;MKSLNEICRQYLKGRKLRLQAKELSNASLARKFECSERTIAKVASGTQTGLPDDDCRIIRACIAERNRLKAITVELSMPKLARENGLSHHSIVKHLEFLGEREVAV
;
A
#
# COMPACT_ATOMS: atom_id res chain seq x y z
N MET A 1 6.38 -21.93 -11.81
CA MET A 1 5.39 -20.92 -12.27
C MET A 1 4.13 -21.04 -11.44
N LYS A 2 3.55 -19.93 -11.01
CA LYS A 2 2.28 -19.93 -10.26
C LYS A 2 1.09 -20.07 -11.21
N SER A 3 -0.04 -20.57 -10.71
CA SER A 3 -1.28 -20.59 -11.49
C SER A 3 -1.86 -19.18 -11.68
N LEU A 4 -2.66 -18.97 -12.72
CA LEU A 4 -3.32 -17.68 -12.96
C LEU A 4 -4.24 -17.27 -11.79
N ASN A 5 -4.92 -18.24 -11.17
CA ASN A 5 -5.71 -18.05 -9.94
C ASN A 5 -4.85 -17.52 -8.79
N GLU A 6 -3.66 -18.09 -8.57
CA GLU A 6 -2.79 -17.67 -7.49
C GLU A 6 -2.21 -16.27 -7.74
N ILE A 7 -1.86 -15.96 -8.99
CA ILE A 7 -1.38 -14.64 -9.40
C ILE A 7 -2.47 -13.58 -9.17
N CYS A 8 -3.72 -13.87 -9.53
CA CYS A 8 -4.85 -12.99 -9.28
C CYS A 8 -5.08 -12.79 -7.78
N ARG A 9 -5.01 -13.84 -6.96
CA ARG A 9 -5.08 -13.72 -5.49
C ARG A 9 -3.97 -12.84 -4.92
N GLN A 10 -2.74 -12.97 -5.42
CA GLN A 10 -1.60 -12.15 -5.01
C GLN A 10 -1.81 -10.68 -5.38
N TYR A 11 -2.29 -10.41 -6.60
CA TYR A 11 -2.64 -9.06 -7.02
C TYR A 11 -3.73 -8.43 -6.14
N LEU A 12 -4.81 -9.17 -5.87
CA LEU A 12 -5.92 -8.71 -5.00
C LEU A 12 -5.45 -8.46 -3.56
N LYS A 13 -4.57 -9.32 -3.02
CA LYS A 13 -3.90 -9.08 -1.74
C LYS A 13 -3.10 -7.78 -1.79
N GLY A 14 -2.31 -7.57 -2.84
CA GLY A 14 -1.59 -6.31 -3.06
C GLY A 14 -2.52 -5.10 -3.07
N ARG A 15 -3.68 -5.21 -3.73
CA ARG A 15 -4.69 -4.14 -3.76
C ARG A 15 -5.22 -3.81 -2.35
N LYS A 16 -5.55 -4.82 -1.54
CA LYS A 16 -5.97 -4.62 -0.13
C LYS A 16 -4.89 -3.94 0.71
N LEU A 17 -3.63 -4.36 0.56
CA LEU A 17 -2.51 -3.76 1.30
C LEU A 17 -2.23 -2.32 0.86
N ARG A 18 -2.45 -1.96 -0.42
CA ARG A 18 -2.36 -0.57 -0.88
C ARG A 18 -3.40 0.33 -0.22
N LEU A 19 -4.63 -0.18 -0.04
CA LEU A 19 -5.68 0.54 0.69
C LEU A 19 -5.27 0.75 2.16
N GLN A 20 -4.77 -0.29 2.84
CA GLN A 20 -4.26 -0.15 4.21
C GLN A 20 -3.12 0.88 4.30
N ALA A 21 -2.19 0.88 3.34
CA ALA A 21 -1.13 1.88 3.30
C ALA A 21 -1.65 3.31 3.06
N LYS A 22 -2.76 3.47 2.33
CA LYS A 22 -3.43 4.75 2.09
C LYS A 22 -4.06 5.30 3.38
N GLU A 23 -4.62 4.45 4.21
CA GLU A 23 -5.12 4.83 5.55
C GLU A 23 -4.01 5.32 6.49
N LEU A 24 -2.75 4.99 6.20
CA LEU A 24 -1.56 5.47 6.92
C LEU A 24 -0.84 6.63 6.19
N SER A 25 -1.50 7.28 5.23
CA SER A 25 -0.94 8.43 4.53
C SER A 25 -0.67 9.61 5.47
N ASN A 26 0.19 10.54 5.06
CA ASN A 26 0.45 11.75 5.86
C ASN A 26 -0.85 12.52 6.12
N ALA A 27 -1.73 12.64 5.13
CA ALA A 27 -3.05 13.26 5.28
C ALA A 27 -3.93 12.55 6.31
N SER A 28 -4.00 11.21 6.28
CA SER A 28 -4.79 10.43 7.23
C SER A 28 -4.24 10.54 8.65
N LEU A 29 -2.92 10.46 8.81
CA LEU A 29 -2.27 10.63 10.12
C LEU A 29 -2.43 12.05 10.64
N ALA A 30 -2.26 13.07 9.80
CA ALA A 30 -2.45 14.47 10.15
C ALA A 30 -3.87 14.71 10.71
N ARG A 31 -4.90 14.14 10.04
CA ARG A 31 -6.27 14.21 10.54
C ARG A 31 -6.46 13.49 11.87
N LYS A 32 -5.87 12.30 12.04
CA LYS A 32 -6.00 11.48 13.26
C LYS A 32 -5.35 12.11 14.49
N PHE A 33 -4.20 12.77 14.31
CA PHE A 33 -3.44 13.44 15.36
C PHE A 33 -3.72 14.95 15.43
N GLU A 34 -4.77 15.42 14.74
CA GLU A 34 -5.21 16.81 14.72
C GLU A 34 -4.08 17.81 14.46
N CYS A 35 -3.19 17.47 13.52
CA CYS A 35 -2.02 18.26 13.19
C CYS A 35 -1.88 18.47 11.67
N SER A 36 -0.86 19.21 11.25
CA SER A 36 -0.57 19.40 9.82
C SER A 36 0.19 18.22 9.22
N GLU A 37 0.07 17.98 7.92
CA GLU A 37 0.92 17.02 7.20
C GLU A 37 2.41 17.36 7.31
N ARG A 38 2.75 18.66 7.43
CA ARG A 38 4.11 19.11 7.69
C ARG A 38 4.62 18.63 9.04
N THR A 39 3.77 18.56 10.06
CA THR A 39 4.12 17.99 11.36
C THR A 39 4.42 16.50 11.24
N ILE A 40 3.59 15.74 10.51
CA ILE A 40 3.86 14.32 10.23
C ILE A 40 5.21 14.14 9.51
N ALA A 41 5.52 15.00 8.53
CA ALA A 41 6.80 14.98 7.83
C ALA A 41 7.99 15.27 8.77
N LYS A 42 7.86 16.20 9.72
CA LYS A 42 8.87 16.45 10.75
C LYS A 42 9.08 15.24 11.67
N VAL A 43 8.00 14.58 12.09
CA VAL A 43 8.11 13.35 12.90
C VAL A 43 8.85 12.25 12.14
N ALA A 44 8.59 12.10 10.83
CA ALA A 44 9.30 11.19 9.95
C ALA A 44 10.80 11.49 9.83
N SER A 45 11.18 12.77 9.73
CA SER A 45 12.59 13.18 9.62
C SER A 45 13.31 13.26 10.96
N GLY A 46 12.66 12.92 12.07
CA GLY A 46 13.22 13.08 13.42
C GLY A 46 13.41 14.54 13.85
N THR A 47 12.80 15.48 13.12
CA THR A 47 12.86 16.91 13.45
C THR A 47 11.94 17.20 14.63
N GLN A 48 12.33 18.14 15.49
CA GLN A 48 11.53 18.55 16.64
C GLN A 48 10.15 19.06 16.21
N THR A 49 9.13 18.64 16.97
CA THR A 49 7.73 19.05 16.82
C THR A 49 7.20 19.54 18.17
N GLY A 50 5.97 20.08 18.17
CA GLY A 50 5.24 20.37 19.41
C GLY A 50 4.35 19.22 19.88
N LEU A 51 4.44 18.03 19.27
CA LEU A 51 3.62 16.88 19.66
C LEU A 51 4.26 16.17 20.87
N PRO A 52 3.43 15.53 21.72
CA PRO A 52 3.93 14.63 22.76
C PRO A 52 4.83 13.53 22.19
N ASP A 53 5.77 13.06 23.00
CA ASP A 53 6.71 12.00 22.60
C ASP A 53 5.99 10.69 22.25
N ASP A 54 4.93 10.34 22.99
CA ASP A 54 4.14 9.14 22.73
C ASP A 54 3.40 9.21 21.39
N ASP A 55 2.83 10.37 21.04
CA ASP A 55 2.23 10.59 19.72
C ASP A 55 3.28 10.48 18.61
N CYS A 56 4.47 11.08 18.82
CA CYS A 56 5.58 10.95 17.89
C CYS A 56 5.99 9.47 17.70
N ARG A 57 6.00 8.66 18.76
CA ARG A 57 6.28 7.23 18.69
C ARG A 57 5.24 6.48 17.87
N ILE A 58 3.94 6.72 18.12
CA ILE A 58 2.86 6.07 17.37
C ILE A 58 2.89 6.46 15.90
N ILE A 59 3.07 7.75 15.58
CA ILE A 59 3.18 8.24 14.21
C ILE A 59 4.35 7.55 13.49
N ARG A 60 5.52 7.43 14.13
CA ARG A 60 6.67 6.71 13.55
C ARG A 60 6.35 5.24 13.28
N ALA A 61 5.67 4.56 14.20
CA ALA A 61 5.24 3.17 14.00
C ALA A 61 4.28 3.04 12.80
N CYS A 62 3.30 3.94 12.67
CA CYS A 62 2.40 3.99 11.52
C CYS A 62 3.14 4.24 10.20
N ILE A 63 4.13 5.13 10.20
CA ILE A 63 4.95 5.43 9.03
C ILE A 63 5.81 4.23 8.63
N ALA A 64 6.41 3.55 9.61
CA ALA A 64 7.16 2.32 9.37
C ALA A 64 6.27 1.24 8.76
N GLU A 65 5.06 1.04 9.29
CA GLU A 65 4.09 0.08 8.77
C GLU A 65 3.64 0.44 7.35
N ARG A 66 3.32 1.71 7.08
CA ARG A 66 3.02 2.19 5.73
C ARG A 66 4.14 1.85 4.76
N ASN A 67 5.39 2.08 5.13
CA ASN A 67 6.54 1.82 4.28
C ASN A 67 6.71 0.31 4.04
N ARG A 68 6.50 -0.52 5.07
CA ARG A 68 6.48 -1.99 4.95
C ARG A 68 5.40 -2.46 3.98
N LEU A 69 4.17 -1.94 4.11
CA LEU A 69 3.06 -2.26 3.21
C LEU A 69 3.38 -1.84 1.77
N LYS A 70 3.90 -0.61 1.56
CA LYS A 70 4.32 -0.14 0.24
C LYS A 70 5.33 -1.08 -0.40
N ALA A 71 6.37 -1.48 0.34
CA ALA A 71 7.37 -2.43 -0.15
C ALA A 71 6.75 -3.76 -0.60
N ILE A 72 5.86 -4.35 0.22
CA ILE A 72 5.15 -5.60 -0.14
C ILE A 72 4.29 -5.40 -1.39
N THR A 73 3.60 -4.27 -1.52
CA THR A 73 2.68 -4.03 -2.65
C THR A 73 3.36 -3.85 -4.00
N VAL A 74 4.66 -3.53 -4.01
CA VAL A 74 5.50 -3.50 -5.22
C VAL A 74 5.70 -4.92 -5.74
N GLU A 75 6.01 -5.86 -4.84
CA GLU A 75 6.17 -7.29 -5.18
C GLU A 75 4.84 -7.91 -5.67
N LEU A 76 3.71 -7.38 -5.19
CA LEU A 76 2.36 -7.79 -5.59
C LEU A 76 1.74 -6.89 -6.68
N SER A 77 2.57 -6.15 -7.41
CA SER A 77 2.11 -5.30 -8.52
C SER A 77 1.87 -6.13 -9.78
N MET A 78 0.91 -5.71 -10.61
CA MET A 78 0.61 -6.39 -11.87
C MET A 78 1.84 -6.49 -12.79
N PRO A 79 2.66 -5.43 -12.98
CA PRO A 79 3.87 -5.53 -13.79
C PRO A 79 4.87 -6.57 -13.28
N LYS A 80 5.09 -6.62 -11.96
CA LYS A 80 6.01 -7.57 -11.34
C LYS A 80 5.50 -9.01 -11.47
N LEU A 81 4.23 -9.24 -11.14
CA LEU A 81 3.59 -10.55 -11.22
C LEU A 81 3.53 -11.09 -12.65
N ALA A 82 3.22 -10.22 -13.63
CA ALA A 82 3.20 -10.57 -15.05
C ALA A 82 4.58 -10.99 -15.53
N ARG A 83 5.60 -10.15 -15.27
CA ARG A 83 6.99 -10.41 -15.67
C ARG A 83 7.54 -11.71 -15.08
N GLU A 84 7.33 -11.95 -13.79
CA GLU A 84 7.86 -13.13 -13.10
C GLU A 84 7.22 -14.47 -13.53
N ASN A 85 6.02 -14.40 -14.11
CA ASN A 85 5.29 -15.60 -14.52
C ASN A 85 5.15 -15.71 -16.05
N GLY A 86 5.81 -14.84 -16.83
CA GLY A 86 5.74 -14.87 -18.29
C GLY A 86 4.34 -14.61 -18.84
N LEU A 87 3.53 -13.81 -18.14
CA LEU A 87 2.16 -13.49 -18.53
C LEU A 87 2.05 -12.06 -19.08
N SER A 88 1.06 -11.84 -19.94
CA SER A 88 0.66 -10.47 -20.30
C SER A 88 -0.22 -9.86 -19.20
N HIS A 89 -0.21 -8.53 -19.09
CA HIS A 89 -1.15 -7.82 -18.20
C HIS A 89 -2.60 -8.15 -18.59
N HIS A 90 -2.88 -8.23 -19.90
CA HIS A 90 -4.20 -8.53 -20.43
C HIS A 90 -4.73 -9.89 -19.93
N SER A 91 -3.89 -10.92 -19.88
CA SER A 91 -4.26 -12.25 -19.36
C SER A 91 -4.68 -12.21 -17.89
N ILE A 92 -3.98 -11.42 -17.07
CA ILE A 92 -4.31 -11.24 -15.65
C ILE A 92 -5.62 -10.47 -15.49
N VAL A 93 -5.80 -9.37 -16.24
CA VAL A 93 -7.02 -8.55 -16.21
C VAL A 93 -8.23 -9.38 -16.63
N LYS A 94 -8.15 -10.11 -17.76
CA LYS A 94 -9.26 -10.97 -18.23
C LYS A 94 -9.65 -12.02 -17.22
N HIS A 95 -8.67 -12.60 -16.53
CA HIS A 95 -8.96 -13.59 -15.48
C HIS A 95 -9.60 -12.97 -14.25
N LEU A 96 -9.17 -11.76 -13.86
CA LEU A 96 -9.82 -11.00 -12.79
C LEU A 96 -11.27 -10.64 -13.15
N GLU A 97 -11.53 -10.21 -14.40
CA GLU A 97 -12.89 -9.99 -14.91
C GLU A 97 -13.75 -11.26 -14.85
N PHE A 98 -13.20 -12.41 -15.26
CA PHE A 98 -13.87 -13.71 -15.16
C PHE A 98 -14.20 -14.09 -13.71
N LEU A 99 -13.33 -13.74 -12.76
CA LEU A 99 -13.56 -13.93 -11.33
C LEU A 99 -14.52 -12.89 -10.72
N GLY A 100 -15.05 -11.95 -11.50
CA GLY A 100 -16.01 -10.93 -11.06
C GLY A 100 -15.38 -9.64 -10.53
N GLU A 101 -14.06 -9.49 -10.61
CA GLU A 101 -13.33 -8.30 -10.12
C GLU A 101 -13.33 -7.21 -11.21
N ARG A 102 -14.43 -6.44 -11.30
CA ARG A 102 -14.67 -5.44 -12.36
C ARG A 102 -13.87 -4.13 -12.23
N GLU A 103 -13.31 -3.83 -11.06
CA GLU A 103 -12.57 -2.58 -10.79
C GLU A 103 -11.08 -2.64 -11.20
N VAL A 104 -10.68 -3.63 -11.99
CA VAL A 104 -9.28 -3.84 -12.40
C VAL A 104 -8.94 -3.15 -13.73
N ALA A 105 -9.95 -2.78 -14.51
CA ALA A 105 -9.81 -2.10 -15.80
C ALA A 105 -9.79 -0.57 -15.63
N VAL A 106 -8.77 -0.02 -14.96
CA VAL A 106 -8.42 1.42 -15.02
C VAL A 106 -6.90 1.56 -15.00
#